data_AF-A0A3D4BCT4-F1
#
_entry.id   AF-A0A3D4BCT4-F1
#
_cell.length_a   1.000
_cell.length_b   1.000
_cell.length_c   1.000
_cell.angle_alpha   90.00
_cell.angle_beta   90.00
_cell.angle_gamma   90.00
#
_symmetry.space_group_name_H-M   'P 1'
#
loop_
_entity.id
_entity.type
_entity.pdbx_description
1 polymer ?
#
loop_
_entity_poly.entity_id
_entity_poly.type
_entity_poly.pdbx_seq_one_letter_code
_entity_poly.pdbx_strand_id
1 'polypeptide(L)'
;LYLAAGSADKVLLVGFKNEALKPLTGKTLAEVAAMRGTSPEETAMDLVIEDGSRVGTVYFIMAEENIRKKIAQPWVSLGSDAGSIAPEGVFLKS
;
A
#
# COMPACT_ATOMS: atom_id res chain seq x y z
N LEU A 1 6.63 -7.78 1.74
CA LEU A 1 5.48 -8.05 0.83
C LEU A 1 5.80 -7.75 -0.63
N TYR A 2 6.72 -6.84 -0.95
CA TYR A 2 7.14 -6.52 -2.33
C TYR A 2 7.39 -7.75 -3.22
N LEU A 3 8.27 -8.67 -2.79
CA LEU A 3 8.57 -9.90 -3.56
C LEU A 3 7.32 -10.75 -3.84
N ALA A 4 6.39 -10.83 -2.88
CA ALA A 4 5.14 -11.59 -3.05
C ALA A 4 4.19 -10.94 -4.06
N ALA A 5 4.24 -9.61 -4.22
CA ALA A 5 3.47 -8.90 -5.23
C ALA A 5 3.97 -9.20 -6.65
N GLY A 6 5.25 -9.56 -6.81
CA GLY A 6 5.84 -9.99 -8.07
C GLY A 6 6.14 -8.87 -9.07
N SER A 7 5.63 -7.65 -8.85
CA SER A 7 6.03 -6.43 -9.57
C SER A 7 5.77 -5.19 -8.71
N ALA A 8 6.51 -4.12 -8.95
CA ALA A 8 6.27 -2.79 -8.39
C ALA A 8 4.94 -2.17 -8.84
N ASP A 9 4.39 -2.57 -10.00
CA ASP A 9 3.06 -2.13 -10.47
C ASP A 9 1.92 -2.64 -9.56
N LYS A 10 2.19 -3.69 -8.78
CA LYS A 10 1.24 -4.31 -7.85
C LYS A 10 1.39 -3.81 -6.42
N VAL A 11 2.13 -2.71 -6.23
CA VAL A 11 2.29 -2.03 -4.95
C VAL A 11 1.76 -0.61 -5.10
N LEU A 12 0.57 -0.36 -4.58
CA LEU A 12 -0.07 0.95 -4.61
C LEU A 12 0.28 1.73 -3.34
N LEU A 13 0.72 2.98 -3.49
CA LEU A 13 1.04 3.88 -2.40
C LEU A 13 -0.25 4.61 -1.96
N VAL A 14 -0.63 4.51 -0.69
CA VAL A 14 -1.93 4.98 -0.19
C VAL A 14 -1.86 5.88 1.04
N GLY A 15 -0.68 6.14 1.60
CA GLY A 15 -0.57 7.03 2.74
C GLY A 15 0.86 7.47 3.04
N PHE A 16 1.02 8.76 3.28
CA PHE A 16 2.26 9.41 3.68
C PHE A 16 2.00 10.33 4.87
N LYS A 17 2.97 10.44 5.77
CA LYS A 17 2.99 11.43 6.85
C LYS A 17 3.58 12.74 6.36
N ASN A 18 4.56 12.70 5.47
CA ASN A 18 5.20 13.87 4.90
C ASN A 18 4.30 14.51 3.83
N GLU A 19 3.91 15.78 4.05
CA GLU A 19 3.04 16.54 3.15
C GLU A 19 3.60 16.63 1.72
N ALA A 20 4.93 16.66 1.55
CA ALA A 20 5.57 16.72 0.24
C ALA A 20 5.38 15.43 -0.58
N LEU A 21 5.17 14.29 0.09
CA LEU A 21 4.99 12.98 -0.54
C LEU A 21 3.54 12.64 -0.86
N LYS A 22 2.57 13.32 -0.25
CA LYS A 22 1.13 13.09 -0.47
C LYS A 22 0.66 13.11 -1.93
N PRO A 23 1.24 13.95 -2.83
CA PRO A 23 0.89 13.89 -4.25
C PRO A 23 1.20 12.55 -4.94
N LEU A 24 1.98 11.68 -4.29
CA LEU A 24 2.27 10.32 -4.77
C LEU A 24 1.19 9.30 -4.37
N THR A 25 0.26 9.66 -3.49
CA THR A 25 -0.89 8.81 -3.12
C THR A 25 -1.70 8.46 -4.37
N GLY A 26 -2.03 7.18 -4.53
CA GLY A 26 -2.74 6.64 -5.68
C GLY A 26 -1.83 6.22 -6.84
N LYS A 27 -0.51 6.44 -6.75
CA LYS A 27 0.48 5.92 -7.70
C LYS A 27 1.01 4.56 -7.24
N THR A 28 1.41 3.75 -8.19
CA THR A 28 2.16 2.53 -7.96
C THR A 28 3.63 2.84 -7.66
N LEU A 29 4.31 1.92 -6.97
CA LEU A 29 5.75 2.02 -6.74
C LEU A 29 6.53 2.11 -8.06
N ALA A 30 6.07 1.42 -9.12
CA ALA A 30 6.67 1.47 -10.45
C ALA A 30 6.59 2.88 -11.06
N GLU A 31 5.42 3.52 -11.01
CA GLU A 31 5.25 4.89 -11.53
C GLU A 31 6.15 5.88 -10.80
N VAL A 32 6.23 5.79 -9.46
CA VAL A 32 7.08 6.69 -8.68
C VAL A 32 8.56 6.43 -8.95
N ALA A 33 8.97 5.17 -9.10
CA ALA A 33 10.34 4.83 -9.46
C ALA A 33 10.72 5.37 -10.84
N ALA A 34 9.82 5.26 -11.83
CA ALA A 34 10.01 5.85 -13.14
C ALA A 34 10.10 7.39 -13.08
N MET A 35 9.28 8.05 -12.27
CA MET A 35 9.34 9.50 -12.06
C MET A 35 10.66 9.96 -11.42
N ARG A 36 11.22 9.14 -10.52
CA ARG A 36 12.48 9.42 -9.81
C ARG A 36 13.72 8.98 -10.60
N GLY A 37 13.56 8.14 -11.61
CA GLY A 37 14.67 7.59 -12.39
C GLY A 37 15.53 6.59 -11.61
N THR A 38 14.96 5.94 -10.59
CA THR A 38 15.65 4.96 -9.73
C THR A 38 14.97 3.60 -9.79
N SER A 39 15.61 2.57 -9.24
CA SER A 39 14.97 1.25 -9.14
C SER A 39 13.77 1.28 -8.17
N PRO A 40 12.77 0.39 -8.33
CA PRO A 40 11.68 0.27 -7.36
C PRO A 40 12.16 0.00 -5.93
N GLU A 41 13.23 -0.77 -5.78
CA GLU A 41 13.86 -1.05 -4.49
C GLU A 41 14.41 0.23 -3.87
N GLU A 42 15.27 0.97 -4.57
CA GLU A 42 15.81 2.25 -4.08
C GLU A 42 14.70 3.24 -3.76
N THR A 43 13.72 3.40 -4.67
CA THR A 43 12.56 4.26 -4.44
C THR A 43 11.81 3.88 -3.17
N ALA A 44 11.57 2.58 -2.93
CA ALA A 44 10.89 2.14 -1.72
C ALA A 44 11.69 2.47 -0.45
N MET A 45 13.02 2.34 -0.48
CA MET A 45 13.87 2.72 0.66
C MET A 45 13.83 4.24 0.90
N ASP A 46 13.98 5.02 -0.18
CA ASP A 46 13.98 6.48 -0.14
C ASP A 46 12.66 7.04 0.37
N LEU A 47 11.53 6.50 -0.08
CA LEU A 47 10.20 6.92 0.37
C LEU A 47 10.03 6.72 1.88
N VAL A 48 10.51 5.61 2.44
CA VAL A 48 10.43 5.36 3.89
C VAL A 48 11.33 6.32 4.67
N ILE A 49 12.52 6.60 4.16
CA ILE A 49 13.45 7.57 4.77
C ILE A 49 12.86 8.98 4.72
N GLU A 50 12.39 9.41 3.55
CA GLU A 50 11.83 10.75 3.31
C GLU A 50 10.51 10.99 4.05
N ASP A 51 9.67 9.97 4.18
CA ASP A 51 8.44 10.05 4.98
C ASP A 51 8.74 10.08 6.49
N GLY A 52 9.87 9.51 6.91
CA GLY A 52 10.24 9.36 8.32
C GLY A 52 9.23 8.51 9.10
N SER A 53 8.50 7.65 8.39
CA SER A 53 7.34 6.92 8.91
C SER A 53 7.04 5.68 8.05
N ARG A 54 6.07 4.88 8.47
CA ARG A 54 5.60 3.76 7.65
C ARG A 54 4.73 4.29 6.51
N VAL A 55 5.21 4.15 5.27
CA VAL A 55 4.42 4.43 4.07
C VAL A 55 3.27 3.43 3.95
N GLY A 56 2.05 3.94 3.84
CA GLY A 56 0.83 3.16 3.61
C GLY A 56 0.85 2.54 2.22
N THR A 57 0.66 1.22 2.14
CA THR A 57 0.75 0.47 0.88
C THR A 57 -0.32 -0.61 0.78
N VAL A 58 -0.84 -0.81 -0.45
CA VAL A 58 -1.73 -1.93 -0.81
C VAL A 58 -0.95 -2.86 -1.73
N TYR A 59 -0.95 -4.15 -1.42
CA TYR A 59 -0.24 -5.19 -2.20
C TYR A 59 -1.24 -6.11 -2.89
N PHE A 60 -1.18 -6.18 -4.21
CA PHE A 60 -2.04 -7.07 -5.01
C PHE A 60 -1.43 -8.49 -5.10
N ILE A 61 -1.52 -9.23 -3.99
CA ILE A 61 -0.91 -10.57 -3.81
C ILE A 61 -1.91 -11.74 -3.81
N MET A 62 -3.20 -11.45 -3.93
CA MET A 62 -4.27 -12.45 -3.81
C MET A 62 -4.92 -12.74 -5.16
N ALA A 63 -5.37 -13.98 -5.34
CA ALA A 63 -6.16 -14.40 -6.48
C ALA A 63 -7.63 -14.49 -6.08
N GLU A 64 -8.51 -13.83 -6.83
CA GLU A 64 -9.95 -13.80 -6.54
C GLU A 64 -10.56 -15.21 -6.46
N GLU A 65 -10.16 -16.11 -7.35
CA GLU A 65 -10.58 -17.51 -7.35
C GLU A 65 -10.28 -18.22 -6.02
N ASN A 66 -9.11 -17.94 -5.44
CA ASN A 66 -8.73 -18.50 -4.14
C ASN A 66 -9.53 -17.85 -3.00
N ILE A 67 -9.87 -16.57 -3.11
CA ILE A 67 -10.70 -15.88 -2.11
C ILE A 67 -12.10 -16.48 -2.10
N ARG A 68 -12.75 -16.66 -3.27
CA ARG A 68 -14.09 -17.28 -3.36
C ARG A 68 -14.15 -18.65 -2.69
N LYS A 69 -13.13 -19.48 -2.87
CA LYS A 69 -13.02 -20.81 -2.23
C LYS A 69 -12.88 -20.72 -0.71
N LYS A 70 -12.07 -19.77 -0.22
CA LYS A 70 -11.78 -19.62 1.21
C LYS A 70 -12.96 -19.05 1.98
N ILE A 71 -13.63 -18.02 1.45
CA ILE A 71 -14.76 -17.38 2.16
C ILE A 71 -15.99 -18.27 2.26
N ALA A 72 -16.11 -19.30 1.41
CA ALA A 72 -17.22 -20.24 1.43
C ALA A 72 -17.12 -21.33 2.53
N GLN A 73 -16.00 -21.41 3.26
CA GLN A 73 -15.82 -22.45 4.28
C GLN A 73 -16.59 -22.13 5.56
N PRO A 74 -17.27 -23.11 6.20
CA PRO A 74 -18.16 -22.84 7.34
C PRO A 74 -17.44 -22.38 8.61
N TRP A 75 -16.12 -22.59 8.70
CA TRP A 75 -15.29 -22.15 9.82
C TRP A 75 -14.60 -20.79 9.58
N VAL A 76 -14.82 -20.15 8.43
CA VAL A 76 -14.21 -18.84 8.13
C VAL A 76 -15.12 -17.71 8.61
N SER A 77 -14.54 -16.78 9.35
CA SER A 77 -15.19 -15.54 9.79
C SER A 77 -14.68 -14.34 8.99
N LEU A 78 -15.48 -13.28 8.92
CA LEU A 78 -15.12 -12.05 8.22
C LEU A 78 -14.54 -11.02 9.20
N GLY A 79 -13.49 -10.33 8.77
CA GLY A 79 -12.86 -9.22 9.48
C GLY A 79 -12.34 -8.20 8.48
N SER A 80 -12.43 -6.91 8.82
CA SER A 80 -12.00 -5.82 7.93
C SER A 80 -10.47 -5.74 7.77
N ASP A 81 -9.71 -6.30 8.73
CA ASP A 81 -8.25 -6.21 8.84
C ASP A 81 -7.72 -4.75 8.87
N ALA A 82 -8.62 -3.80 9.16
CA ALA A 82 -8.32 -2.38 9.26
C ALA A 82 -8.63 -1.88 10.68
N GLY A 83 -7.85 -0.90 11.14
CA GLY A 83 -8.14 -0.20 12.39
C GLY A 83 -9.45 0.58 12.32
N SER A 84 -10.14 0.70 13.46
CA SER A 84 -11.31 1.58 13.59
C SER A 84 -10.86 3.03 13.77
N ILE A 85 -10.61 3.72 12.65
CA ILE A 85 -10.09 5.08 12.64
C ILE A 85 -11.23 6.10 12.77
N ALA A 86 -11.01 7.16 13.54
CA ALA A 86 -11.96 8.25 13.69
C ALA A 86 -12.13 9.03 12.37
N PRO A 87 -13.37 9.34 11.94
CA PRO A 87 -13.63 10.12 10.73
C PRO A 87 -13.40 11.64 10.94
N GLU A 88 -12.46 12.04 11.79
CA GLU A 88 -12.17 13.43 12.13
C GLU A 88 -10.68 13.70 12.38
N GLY A 89 -10.34 14.99 12.46
CA GLY A 89 -9.02 15.44 12.90
C GLY A 89 -7.91 15.08 11.92
N VAL A 90 -6.79 14.60 12.47
CA VAL A 90 -5.57 14.32 11.69
C VAL A 90 -5.77 13.20 10.66
N PHE A 91 -6.77 12.33 10.84
CA PHE A 91 -7.03 11.19 9.95
C PHE A 91 -7.65 11.57 8.60
N LEU A 92 -8.21 12.78 8.49
CA LEU A 92 -8.73 13.30 7.22
C LEU A 92 -7.65 13.98 6.36
N LYS A 93 -6.43 14.14 6.89
CA LYS A 93 -5.31 14.78 6.21
C LYS A 93 -4.47 13.72 5.49
N SER A 94 -5.08 13.04 4.51
CA SER A 94 -4.38 12.17 3.56
C SER A 94 -3.43 12.94 2.66
#